data_AF-A0AA41VAW9-F1
#
_entry.id   AF-A0AA41VAW9-F1
#
_cell.length_a   1.000
_cell.length_b   1.000
_cell.length_c   1.000
_cell.angle_alpha   90.00
_cell.angle_beta   90.00
_cell.angle_gamma   90.00
#
_symmetry.space_group_name_H-M   'P 1'
#
loop_
_entity.id
_entity.type
_entity.pdbx_description
1 polymer ?
#
loop_
_entity_poly.entity_id
_entity_poly.type
_entity_poly.pdbx_seq_one_letter_code
_entity_poly.pdbx_strand_id
1 'polypeptide(L)'
;SRETTEQETADILDATVCYPGRRLIERTPPDFETGDKEIPLKYLANLLSDWAANEDGAPSMKSYIMGIITGMGPLRFNKKGELLHDRLFVLVDDGSLISKVYVHNEVVERQIGCSLEEIGAALSSPDEKARAAMRRKMEAFETMLSKFKGTLLVEMNRNSDVPVALEMKQGSSYYDPTWLDESEPRQVWISAR
;
A
#
# COMPACT_ATOMS: atom_id res chain seq x y z
N SER A 1 15.27 -31.85 5.59
CA SER A 1 15.45 -30.45 5.15
C SER A 1 14.22 -29.97 4.40
N ARG A 2 13.14 -29.63 5.13
CA ARG A 2 11.88 -29.14 4.55
C ARG A 2 11.07 -28.23 5.51
N GLU A 3 11.71 -27.72 6.56
CA GLU A 3 11.03 -26.98 7.64
C GLU A 3 11.44 -25.49 7.75
N THR A 4 12.30 -24.99 6.86
CA THR A 4 12.80 -23.60 6.96
C THR A 4 12.11 -22.59 6.04
N THR A 5 11.12 -22.98 5.24
CA THR A 5 10.51 -22.08 4.23
C THR A 5 9.14 -21.52 4.61
N GLU A 6 8.49 -22.07 5.65
CA GLU A 6 7.20 -21.56 6.15
C GLU A 6 7.36 -20.62 7.36
N GLN A 7 8.50 -20.67 8.05
CA GLN A 7 8.76 -19.81 9.22
C GLN A 7 9.20 -18.40 8.82
N GLU A 8 10.02 -18.23 7.77
CA GLU A 8 10.48 -16.91 7.30
C GLU A 8 9.38 -16.10 6.58
N THR A 9 8.37 -16.75 6.03
CA THR A 9 7.19 -16.06 5.46
C THR A 9 6.20 -15.62 6.54
N ALA A 10 6.16 -16.31 7.69
CA ALA A 10 5.35 -15.93 8.84
C ALA A 10 5.87 -14.66 9.53
N ASP A 11 7.19 -14.49 9.63
CA ASP A 11 7.79 -13.32 10.32
C ASP A 11 7.63 -12.00 9.54
N ILE A 12 7.40 -12.06 8.22
CA ILE A 12 7.14 -10.87 7.38
C ILE A 12 5.63 -10.52 7.36
N LEU A 13 4.77 -11.47 7.71
CA LEU A 13 3.31 -11.31 7.69
C LEU A 13 2.76 -10.51 8.90
N ASP A 14 3.53 -10.33 9.96
CA ASP A 14 3.08 -9.73 11.24
C ASP A 14 3.73 -8.35 11.55
N ALA A 15 4.41 -7.74 10.57
CA ALA A 15 5.19 -6.52 10.81
C ALA A 15 4.32 -5.25 10.90
N THR A 16 3.49 -5.14 11.95
CA THR A 16 3.03 -3.84 12.43
C THR A 16 4.11 -3.28 13.35
N VAL A 17 4.96 -2.40 12.83
CA VAL A 17 5.98 -1.74 13.65
C VAL A 17 5.39 -0.44 14.21
N CYS A 18 4.93 -0.51 15.46
CA CYS A 18 4.62 0.68 16.25
C CYS A 18 5.92 1.24 16.83
N TYR A 19 6.15 2.56 16.72
CA TYR A 19 7.37 3.19 17.23
C TYR A 19 7.27 3.47 18.75
N PRO A 20 8.00 2.75 19.63
CA PRO A 20 8.01 3.06 21.05
C PRO A 20 8.74 4.39 21.30
N GLY A 21 8.11 5.32 22.02
CA GLY A 21 8.71 6.58 22.46
C GLY A 21 8.28 7.83 21.68
N ARG A 22 7.56 7.70 20.56
CA ARG A 22 6.69 8.80 20.10
C ARG A 22 5.43 8.75 20.96
N ARG A 23 5.31 9.68 21.91
CA ARG A 23 4.01 9.96 22.52
C ARG A 23 3.04 10.12 21.34
N LEU A 24 1.92 9.39 21.33
CA LEU A 24 0.76 9.75 20.52
C LEU A 24 0.45 11.18 20.94
N ILE A 25 1.06 12.16 20.28
CA ILE A 25 0.47 13.47 20.28
C ILE A 25 -0.84 13.15 19.57
N GLU A 26 -1.96 13.34 20.25
CA GLU A 26 -3.23 13.61 19.57
C GLU A 26 -2.99 14.85 18.70
N ARG A 27 -2.24 14.68 17.62
CA ARG A 27 -2.25 15.55 16.48
C ARG A 27 -3.42 14.97 15.72
N THR A 28 -4.57 15.59 15.89
CA THR A 28 -5.49 15.67 14.78
C THR A 28 -4.63 16.11 13.58
N PRO A 29 -4.63 15.36 12.46
CA PRO A 29 -4.12 15.94 11.22
C PRO A 29 -4.76 17.32 11.05
N PRO A 30 -4.05 18.33 10.52
CA PRO A 30 -4.56 19.70 10.55
C PRO A 30 -5.96 19.73 9.95
N ASP A 31 -6.89 20.38 10.66
CA ASP A 31 -8.33 20.32 10.37
C ASP A 31 -8.58 20.58 8.89
N PHE A 32 -9.08 19.55 8.19
CA PHE A 32 -9.56 19.67 6.83
C PHE A 32 -10.98 20.21 6.91
N GLU A 33 -11.14 21.54 6.89
CA GLU A 33 -12.46 22.14 6.73
C GLU A 33 -12.91 21.97 5.29
N THR A 34 -13.85 21.07 5.10
CA THR A 34 -14.13 20.55 3.78
C THR A 34 -15.60 20.11 3.86
N GLY A 35 -16.46 20.97 3.30
CA GLY A 35 -17.89 21.08 3.63
C GLY A 35 -18.71 19.83 3.30
N ASP A 36 -19.69 19.53 4.15
CA ASP A 36 -20.69 18.46 4.06
C ASP A 36 -20.21 17.08 3.53
N LYS A 37 -19.85 16.21 4.49
CA LYS A 37 -19.55 14.76 4.34
C LYS A 37 -18.31 14.42 3.49
N GLU A 38 -17.24 15.16 3.64
CA GLU A 38 -15.96 14.74 3.08
C GLU A 38 -15.32 13.61 3.90
N ILE A 39 -14.68 12.65 3.23
CA ILE A 39 -14.03 11.53 3.92
C ILE A 39 -12.79 12.07 4.66
N PRO A 40 -12.63 11.76 5.95
CA PRO A 40 -11.63 12.42 6.79
C PRO A 40 -10.20 12.00 6.43
N LEU A 41 -9.25 12.91 6.63
CA LEU A 41 -7.83 12.56 6.68
C LEU A 41 -7.48 12.05 8.08
N LYS A 42 -6.84 10.90 8.18
CA LYS A 42 -6.47 10.25 9.45
C LYS A 42 -5.04 9.76 9.42
N TYR A 43 -4.50 9.52 10.61
CA TYR A 43 -3.38 8.59 10.79
C TYR A 43 -3.90 7.14 10.76
N LEU A 44 -3.11 6.21 10.22
CA LEU A 44 -3.37 4.78 10.18
C LEU A 44 -3.62 4.23 11.57
N ALA A 45 -2.87 4.66 12.60
CA ALA A 45 -3.09 4.20 13.98
C ALA A 45 -4.52 4.52 14.45
N ASN A 46 -5.02 5.72 14.15
CA ASN A 46 -6.37 6.13 14.52
C ASN A 46 -7.42 5.38 13.69
N LEU A 47 -7.20 5.24 12.38
CA LEU A 47 -8.10 4.48 11.51
C LEU A 47 -8.23 3.02 11.97
N LEU A 48 -7.13 2.36 12.30
CA LEU A 48 -7.13 0.98 12.80
C LEU A 48 -7.82 0.88 14.17
N SER A 49 -7.55 1.82 15.08
CA SER A 49 -8.21 1.87 16.39
C SER A 49 -9.72 2.08 16.27
N ASP A 50 -10.15 3.01 15.41
CA ASP A 50 -11.56 3.28 15.15
C ASP A 50 -12.25 2.06 14.52
N TRP A 51 -11.57 1.38 13.60
CA TRP A 51 -12.07 0.14 13.00
C TRP A 51 -12.16 -1.00 14.02
N ALA A 52 -11.18 -1.15 14.91
CA ALA A 52 -11.21 -2.16 15.96
C ALA A 52 -12.34 -1.93 16.97
N ALA A 53 -12.65 -0.67 17.28
CA ALA A 53 -13.78 -0.30 18.13
C ALA A 53 -15.15 -0.44 17.43
N ASN A 54 -15.17 -0.70 16.12
CA ASN A 54 -16.37 -0.78 15.28
C ASN A 54 -16.96 -2.20 15.22
N GLU A 55 -17.16 -2.84 16.38
CA GLU A 55 -17.57 -4.26 16.48
C GLU A 55 -18.93 -4.55 15.80
N ASP A 56 -19.89 -3.62 15.85
CA ASP A 56 -21.24 -3.76 15.27
C ASP A 56 -21.60 -2.70 14.20
N GLY A 57 -20.67 -1.80 13.87
CA GLY A 57 -20.98 -0.64 13.03
C GLY A 57 -20.74 -0.83 11.54
N ALA A 58 -20.41 0.28 10.85
CA ALA A 58 -20.47 0.40 9.40
C ALA A 58 -19.73 -0.74 8.65
N PRO A 59 -20.24 -1.22 7.50
CA PRO A 59 -19.64 -2.32 6.74
C PRO A 59 -18.23 -1.98 6.21
N SER A 60 -17.91 -0.70 6.12
CA SER A 60 -16.61 -0.17 5.71
C SER A 60 -16.35 1.21 6.33
N MET A 61 -15.09 1.55 6.56
CA MET A 61 -14.63 2.89 6.93
C MET A 61 -13.59 3.38 5.92
N LYS A 62 -13.79 4.59 5.38
CA LYS A 62 -12.86 5.20 4.42
C LYS A 62 -12.20 6.41 5.04
N SER A 63 -10.91 6.58 4.77
CA SER A 63 -10.14 7.77 5.19
C SER A 63 -9.01 8.03 4.22
N TYR A 64 -8.61 9.30 4.09
CA TYR A 64 -7.36 9.64 3.43
C TYR A 64 -6.20 9.48 4.43
N ILE A 65 -5.10 8.90 3.96
CA ILE A 65 -3.86 8.74 4.70
C ILE A 65 -2.76 9.41 3.90
N MET A 66 -1.92 10.21 4.55
CA MET A 66 -0.71 10.76 3.93
C MET A 66 0.48 9.94 4.39
N GLY A 67 1.27 9.41 3.46
CA GLY A 67 2.39 8.56 3.81
C GLY A 67 3.40 8.36 2.70
N ILE A 68 4.41 7.58 3.03
CA ILE A 68 5.42 7.08 2.10
C ILE A 68 5.29 5.56 2.01
N ILE A 69 5.68 5.01 0.86
CA ILE A 69 5.82 3.55 0.72
C ILE A 69 7.24 3.18 1.12
N THR A 70 7.37 2.32 2.12
CA THR A 70 8.67 1.86 2.66
C THR A 70 9.04 0.45 2.18
N GLY A 71 8.09 -0.28 1.58
CA GLY A 71 8.29 -1.60 0.99
C GLY A 71 7.07 -2.04 0.17
N MET A 72 7.22 -3.08 -0.64
CA MET A 72 6.11 -3.65 -1.42
C MET A 72 6.26 -5.16 -1.60
N GLY A 73 5.14 -5.84 -1.72
CA GLY A 73 5.07 -7.24 -2.12
C GLY A 73 5.25 -7.39 -3.64
N PRO A 74 5.72 -8.55 -4.12
CA PRO A 74 5.92 -8.79 -5.54
C PRO A 74 4.58 -9.01 -6.27
N LEU A 75 4.40 -8.38 -7.42
CA LEU A 75 3.32 -8.72 -8.35
C LEU A 75 3.73 -9.94 -9.18
N ARG A 76 3.21 -11.12 -8.84
CA ARG A 76 3.65 -12.40 -9.41
C ARG A 76 2.62 -12.98 -10.38
N PHE A 77 3.09 -13.36 -11.57
CA PHE A 77 2.31 -14.11 -12.55
C PHE A 77 2.93 -15.48 -12.79
N ASN A 78 2.11 -16.49 -12.99
CA ASN A 78 2.59 -17.81 -13.37
C ASN A 78 2.95 -17.85 -14.87
N LYS A 79 3.48 -18.99 -15.33
CA LYS A 79 3.88 -19.16 -16.75
C LYS A 79 2.73 -19.08 -17.75
N LYS A 80 1.48 -19.16 -17.28
CA LYS A 80 0.26 -19.03 -18.09
C LYS A 80 -0.32 -17.62 -18.06
N GLY A 81 0.24 -16.73 -17.24
CA GLY A 81 -0.20 -15.34 -17.15
C GLY A 81 -1.28 -15.14 -16.10
N GLU A 82 -1.53 -16.14 -15.28
CA GLU A 82 -2.48 -16.04 -14.19
C GLU A 82 -1.77 -15.41 -12.99
N LEU A 83 -2.43 -14.45 -12.36
CA LEU A 83 -1.93 -13.75 -11.19
C LEU A 83 -1.87 -14.73 -10.00
N LEU A 84 -0.69 -14.87 -9.37
CA LEU A 84 -0.44 -15.82 -8.29
C LEU A 84 -0.93 -15.31 -6.93
N HIS A 85 -1.01 -13.99 -6.76
CA HIS A 85 -1.57 -13.34 -5.58
C HIS A 85 -2.60 -12.33 -6.06
N ASP A 86 -3.85 -12.48 -5.63
CA ASP A 86 -4.97 -11.63 -6.02
C ASP A 86 -4.78 -10.14 -5.66
N ARG A 87 -3.78 -9.83 -4.81
CA ARG A 87 -3.55 -8.49 -4.28
C ARG A 87 -2.06 -8.15 -4.21
N LEU A 88 -1.70 -7.01 -4.81
CA LEU A 88 -0.46 -6.31 -4.49
C LEU A 88 -0.59 -5.71 -3.08
N PHE A 89 0.49 -5.72 -2.29
CA PHE A 89 0.53 -4.96 -1.04
C PHE A 89 1.74 -4.03 -1.00
N VAL A 90 1.60 -2.97 -0.22
CA VAL A 90 2.65 -1.99 0.09
C VAL A 90 2.75 -1.82 1.60
N LEU A 91 3.93 -1.50 2.11
CA LEU A 91 4.12 -1.05 3.48
C LEU A 91 4.06 0.48 3.48
N VAL A 92 3.09 1.04 4.19
CA VAL A 92 2.87 2.49 4.27
C VAL A 92 3.32 2.98 5.64
N ASP A 93 4.23 3.95 5.65
CA ASP A 93 4.60 4.73 6.85
C ASP A 93 3.94 6.10 6.76
N ASP A 94 3.03 6.39 7.69
CA ASP A 94 2.37 7.69 7.84
C ASP A 94 2.88 8.47 9.08
N GLY A 95 4.02 8.04 9.63
CA GLY A 95 4.64 8.57 10.84
C GLY A 95 3.95 8.20 12.15
N SER A 96 2.77 7.59 12.12
CA SER A 96 2.08 7.00 13.27
C SER A 96 2.40 5.50 13.40
N LEU A 97 2.39 4.77 12.29
CA LEU A 97 2.75 3.36 12.20
C LEU A 97 3.23 3.00 10.79
N ILE A 98 3.90 1.85 10.68
CA ILE A 98 4.09 1.16 9.41
C ILE A 98 3.08 0.01 9.34
N SER A 99 2.20 0.00 8.33
CA SER A 99 1.25 -1.09 8.09
C SER A 99 1.28 -1.56 6.65
N LYS A 100 1.04 -2.86 6.49
CA LYS A 100 0.66 -3.45 5.21
C LYS A 100 -0.66 -2.85 4.74
N VAL A 101 -0.75 -2.51 3.47
CA VAL A 101 -1.95 -2.00 2.79
C VAL A 101 -2.06 -2.71 1.44
N TYR A 102 -3.19 -3.34 1.15
CA TYR A 102 -3.44 -3.89 -0.18
C TYR A 102 -3.73 -2.77 -1.16
N VAL A 103 -3.18 -2.86 -2.37
CA VAL A 103 -3.48 -1.93 -3.46
C VAL A 103 -4.58 -2.57 -4.29
N HIS A 104 -5.72 -1.89 -4.40
CA HIS A 104 -6.84 -2.39 -5.21
C HIS A 104 -6.41 -2.55 -6.67
N ASN A 105 -6.89 -3.60 -7.34
CA ASN A 105 -6.47 -3.95 -8.70
C ASN A 105 -6.67 -2.79 -9.69
N GLU A 106 -7.81 -2.09 -9.60
CA GLU A 106 -8.06 -0.90 -10.44
C GLU A 106 -7.01 0.21 -10.28
N VAL A 107 -6.38 0.35 -9.11
CA VAL A 107 -5.29 1.30 -8.89
C VAL A 107 -4.04 0.82 -9.64
N VAL A 108 -3.69 -0.45 -9.53
CA VAL A 108 -2.56 -1.06 -10.25
C VAL A 108 -2.74 -0.90 -11.76
N GLU A 109 -3.91 -1.26 -12.27
CA GLU A 109 -4.24 -1.21 -13.70
C GLU A 109 -4.18 0.22 -14.24
N ARG A 110 -4.73 1.20 -13.49
CA ARG A 110 -4.69 2.61 -13.87
C ARG A 110 -3.27 3.17 -13.91
N GLN A 111 -2.42 2.78 -12.97
CA GLN A 111 -1.03 3.27 -12.89
C GLN A 111 -0.13 2.63 -13.96
N ILE A 112 -0.36 1.36 -14.30
CA ILE A 112 0.39 0.67 -15.37
C ILE A 112 -0.17 1.02 -16.77
N GLY A 113 -1.46 1.35 -16.85
CA GLY A 113 -2.20 1.60 -18.09
C GLY A 113 -2.52 0.32 -18.87
N CYS A 114 -2.64 -0.81 -18.17
CA CYS A 114 -3.02 -2.13 -18.71
C CYS A 114 -3.84 -2.89 -17.66
N SER A 115 -4.76 -3.74 -18.08
CA SER A 115 -5.45 -4.66 -17.15
C SER A 115 -4.51 -5.73 -16.62
N LEU A 116 -4.85 -6.36 -15.48
CA LEU A 116 -4.09 -7.49 -14.95
C LEU A 116 -4.04 -8.67 -15.93
N GLU A 117 -5.11 -8.88 -16.69
CA GLU A 117 -5.17 -9.90 -17.74
C GLU A 117 -4.19 -9.59 -18.89
N GLU A 118 -4.13 -8.34 -19.33
CA GLU A 118 -3.19 -7.90 -20.37
C GLU A 118 -1.74 -8.04 -19.91
N ILE A 119 -1.46 -7.71 -18.65
CA ILE A 119 -0.13 -7.90 -18.05
C ILE A 119 0.21 -9.38 -18.07
N GLY A 120 -0.67 -10.24 -17.56
CA GLY A 120 -0.50 -11.68 -17.53
C GLY A 120 -0.26 -12.31 -18.91
N ALA A 121 -1.11 -11.94 -19.88
CA ALA A 121 -1.01 -12.39 -21.26
C ALA A 121 0.30 -11.95 -21.92
N ALA A 122 0.71 -10.69 -21.73
CA ALA A 122 1.96 -10.18 -22.29
C ALA A 122 3.19 -10.85 -21.67
N LEU A 123 3.17 -11.12 -20.35
CA LEU A 123 4.27 -11.81 -19.66
C LEU A 123 4.43 -13.27 -20.09
N SER A 124 3.34 -13.91 -20.52
CA SER A 124 3.31 -15.31 -20.97
C SER A 124 3.41 -15.46 -22.49
N SER A 125 3.42 -14.34 -23.20
CA SER A 125 3.55 -14.32 -24.65
C SER A 125 4.91 -14.87 -25.11
N PRO A 126 4.94 -15.64 -26.22
CA PRO A 126 6.20 -16.01 -26.86
C PRO A 126 6.90 -14.82 -27.55
N ASP A 127 6.20 -13.69 -27.74
CA ASP A 127 6.79 -12.47 -28.29
C ASP A 127 7.69 -11.79 -27.25
N GLU A 128 9.00 -11.91 -27.44
CA GLU A 128 9.99 -11.30 -26.55
C GLU A 128 9.88 -9.78 -26.48
N LYS A 129 9.47 -9.10 -27.56
CA LYS A 129 9.33 -7.65 -27.56
C LYS A 129 8.16 -7.22 -26.69
N ALA A 130 7.01 -7.89 -26.83
CA ALA A 130 5.84 -7.66 -25.99
C ALA A 130 6.16 -7.94 -24.51
N ARG A 131 6.82 -9.06 -24.24
CA ARG A 131 7.22 -9.46 -22.89
C ARG A 131 8.19 -8.47 -22.24
N ALA A 132 9.21 -8.03 -22.98
CA ALA A 132 10.17 -7.03 -22.51
C ALA A 132 9.53 -5.65 -22.33
N ALA A 133 8.60 -5.24 -23.20
CA ALA A 133 7.86 -4.00 -23.04
C ALA A 133 7.00 -4.01 -21.76
N MET A 134 6.31 -5.13 -21.49
CA MET A 134 5.52 -5.28 -20.28
C MET A 134 6.38 -5.25 -19.01
N ARG A 135 7.53 -5.94 -19.00
CA ARG A 135 8.49 -5.87 -17.88
C ARG A 135 8.93 -4.44 -17.57
N ARG A 136 9.24 -3.63 -18.60
CA ARG A 136 9.61 -2.22 -18.40
C ARG A 136 8.48 -1.39 -17.78
N LYS A 137 7.22 -1.65 -18.14
CA LYS A 137 6.06 -0.97 -17.51
C LYS A 137 5.95 -1.34 -16.02
N MET A 138 6.11 -2.62 -15.69
CA MET A 138 6.09 -3.09 -14.30
C MET A 138 7.26 -2.51 -13.50
N GLU A 139 8.48 -2.52 -14.05
CA GLU A 139 9.66 -1.90 -13.41
C GLU A 139 9.47 -0.39 -13.19
N ALA A 140 8.84 0.31 -14.14
CA ALA A 140 8.52 1.73 -13.98
C ALA A 140 7.48 1.95 -12.87
N PHE A 141 6.48 1.08 -12.76
CA PHE A 141 5.49 1.12 -11.69
C PHE A 141 6.11 0.84 -10.31
N GLU A 142 6.96 -0.19 -10.18
CA GLU A 142 7.71 -0.46 -8.95
C GLU A 142 8.63 0.71 -8.57
N THR A 143 9.27 1.34 -9.56
CA THR A 143 10.10 2.53 -9.36
C THR A 143 9.27 3.74 -8.90
N MET A 144 8.03 3.88 -9.38
CA MET A 144 7.10 4.91 -8.91
C MET A 144 6.71 4.65 -7.45
N LEU A 145 6.32 3.42 -7.13
CA LEU A 145 5.94 3.03 -5.77
C LEU A 145 7.08 3.24 -4.77
N SER A 146 8.33 2.91 -5.12
CA SER A 146 9.48 3.11 -4.21
C SER A 146 9.81 4.58 -3.93
N LYS A 147 9.31 5.51 -4.74
CA LYS A 147 9.44 6.96 -4.57
C LYS A 147 8.13 7.61 -4.12
N PHE A 148 7.15 6.80 -3.75
CA PHE A 148 5.83 7.30 -3.43
C PHE A 148 5.88 8.14 -2.15
N LYS A 149 5.39 9.37 -2.25
CA LYS A 149 5.12 10.28 -1.14
C LYS A 149 3.85 11.03 -1.50
N GLY A 150 2.77 10.79 -0.78
CA GLY A 150 1.49 11.37 -1.15
C GLY A 150 0.32 10.83 -0.34
N THR A 151 -0.86 10.93 -0.92
CA THR A 151 -2.12 10.60 -0.26
C THR A 151 -2.69 9.29 -0.81
N LEU A 152 -3.15 8.43 0.09
CA LEU A 152 -3.90 7.21 -0.21
C LEU A 152 -5.33 7.35 0.30
N LEU A 153 -6.33 7.06 -0.52
CA LEU A 153 -7.68 6.78 -0.01
C LEU A 153 -7.71 5.32 0.40
N VAL A 154 -7.81 5.04 1.69
CA VAL A 154 -7.86 3.68 2.20
C VAL A 154 -9.25 3.33 2.71
N GLU A 155 -9.60 2.05 2.59
CA GLU A 155 -10.81 1.45 3.11
C GLU A 155 -10.46 0.31 4.07
N MET A 156 -11.04 0.38 5.27
CA MET A 156 -11.21 -0.78 6.14
C MET A 156 -12.54 -1.42 5.82
N ASN A 157 -12.58 -2.73 5.62
CA ASN A 157 -13.81 -3.48 5.35
C ASN A 157 -13.71 -4.90 5.89
N ARG A 158 -14.84 -5.62 5.94
CA ARG A 158 -14.89 -6.99 6.49
C ARG A 158 -14.31 -8.07 5.56
N ASN A 159 -13.99 -7.73 4.31
CA ASN A 159 -13.46 -8.66 3.30
C ASN A 159 -11.92 -8.65 3.24
N SER A 160 -11.28 -7.89 4.13
CA SER A 160 -9.84 -7.71 4.20
C SER A 160 -9.39 -7.58 5.65
N ASP A 161 -8.30 -8.24 5.97
CA ASP A 161 -7.61 -8.17 7.27
C ASP A 161 -6.74 -6.92 7.41
N VAL A 162 -6.33 -6.33 6.29
CA VAL A 162 -5.53 -5.10 6.22
C VAL A 162 -6.27 -4.00 5.43
N PRO A 163 -5.90 -2.71 5.61
CA PRO A 163 -6.46 -1.63 4.82
C PRO A 163 -6.29 -1.86 3.31
N VAL A 164 -7.26 -1.40 2.52
CA VAL A 164 -7.23 -1.47 1.04
C VAL A 164 -7.15 -0.06 0.47
N ALA A 165 -6.07 0.26 -0.23
CA ALA A 165 -5.92 1.51 -0.97
C ALA A 165 -6.78 1.48 -2.25
N LEU A 166 -7.79 2.34 -2.28
CA LEU A 166 -8.70 2.55 -3.42
C LEU A 166 -8.22 3.66 -4.35
N GLU A 167 -7.41 4.60 -3.84
CA GLU A 167 -6.75 5.62 -4.63
C GLU A 167 -5.34 5.89 -4.10
N MET A 168 -4.45 6.30 -5.01
CA MET A 168 -3.10 6.74 -4.69
C MET A 168 -2.77 7.96 -5.53
N LYS A 169 -2.37 9.06 -4.88
CA LYS A 169 -2.00 10.32 -5.54
C LYS A 169 -0.62 10.75 -5.05
N GLN A 170 0.32 10.85 -5.99
CA GLN A 170 1.67 11.34 -5.70
C GLN A 170 1.62 12.83 -5.38
N GLY A 171 2.38 13.23 -4.36
CA GLY A 171 2.39 14.58 -3.84
C GLY A 171 1.11 14.91 -3.07
N SER A 172 1.12 16.07 -2.44
CA SER A 172 -0.05 16.66 -1.82
C SER A 172 0.00 18.16 -2.09
N SER A 173 -1.05 18.72 -2.68
CA SER A 173 -1.22 20.17 -2.78
C SER A 173 -1.65 20.79 -1.45
N TYR A 174 -2.01 19.97 -0.47
CA TYR A 174 -2.74 20.39 0.72
C TYR A 174 -1.86 20.53 1.97
N TYR A 175 -0.64 19.97 1.96
CA TYR A 175 0.21 19.94 3.15
C TYR A 175 1.69 20.05 2.83
N ASP A 176 2.42 20.78 3.68
CA ASP A 176 3.87 20.86 3.65
C ASP A 176 4.48 19.50 4.08
N PRO A 177 5.21 18.80 3.19
CA PRO A 177 5.77 17.48 3.45
C PRO A 177 6.95 17.45 4.44
N THR A 178 7.27 18.58 5.08
CA THR A 178 8.37 18.75 6.05
C THR A 178 8.27 17.89 7.30
N TRP A 179 7.07 17.43 7.69
CA TRP A 179 6.89 16.56 8.86
C TRP A 179 7.44 15.13 8.69
N LEU A 180 7.68 14.69 7.45
CA LEU A 180 8.34 13.43 7.10
C LEU A 180 9.84 13.61 6.78
N ASP A 181 10.32 14.86 6.68
CA ASP A 181 11.63 15.19 6.09
C ASP A 181 12.80 15.14 7.10
N GLU A 182 12.52 14.91 8.39
CA GLU A 182 13.57 14.83 9.42
C GLU A 182 14.13 13.41 9.68
N SER A 183 13.75 12.41 8.88
CA SER A 183 14.38 11.08 8.97
C SER A 183 14.74 10.55 7.60
N GLU A 184 16.01 10.16 7.44
CA GLU A 184 16.54 9.46 6.27
C GLU A 184 15.57 8.36 5.77
N PRO A 185 15.52 8.09 4.45
CA PRO A 185 14.60 7.11 3.88
C PRO A 185 14.81 5.74 4.54
N ARG A 186 13.83 5.32 5.35
CA ARG A 186 13.75 3.99 5.94
C ARG A 186 13.28 3.01 4.87
N GLN A 187 14.15 2.71 3.91
CA GLN A 187 13.91 1.70 2.89
C GLN A 187 14.10 0.33 3.53
N VAL A 188 13.02 -0.42 3.71
CA VAL A 188 13.08 -1.83 4.11
C VAL A 188 13.04 -2.67 2.83
N TRP A 189 14.20 -3.18 2.43
CA TRP A 189 14.32 -4.08 1.28
C TRP A 189 13.77 -5.46 1.66
N ILE A 190 12.58 -5.81 1.18
CA ILE A 190 12.14 -7.20 1.17
C ILE A 190 12.83 -7.89 -0.01
N SER A 191 14.01 -8.46 0.26
CA SER A 191 14.71 -9.31 -0.71
C SER A 191 14.00 -10.66 -0.78
N ALA A 192 13.32 -10.94 -1.90
CA ALA A 192 12.92 -12.30 -2.23
C ALA A 192 14.12 -13.01 -2.86
N ARG A 193 14.69 -14.00 -2.15
CA ARG A 193 15.51 -15.05 -2.78
C ARG A 193 14.63 -16.13 -3.36
#